data_AF-X0X8W1-F1
#
_entry.id   AF-X0X8W1-F1
#
_cell.length_a   1.000
_cell.length_b   1.000
_cell.length_c   1.000
_cell.angle_alpha   90.00
_cell.angle_beta   90.00
_cell.angle_gamma   90.00
#
_symmetry.space_group_name_H-M   'P 1'
#
loop_
_entity.id
_entity.type
_entity.pdbx_description
1 polymer ?
#
loop_
_entity_poly.entity_id
_entity_poly.type
_entity_poly.pdbx_seq_one_letter_code
_entity_poly.pdbx_strand_id
1 'polypeptide(L)'
;PLRPDLILKEEYDLLLRLHRFPKPVIVIADGITMGAGLGLAAAADLVVATERTRMSMPETRIGFIPDVGSTGWMFAKCPPGYPEYLGLTGYEMVGAEAVRVGFATQLTGSSRLPEMITVLEGYSDGLPLIRTEAARELTLLLSSFFENNIPVRTEMDDWVATYFADQSSITDIMASLRQCSIQMNLCEEVFQRLADRSPTAVVLTLMLLRHNEHRPLEEVFQAELRGARFILNHPDYVEGVRARLL
;
A
#
# COMPACT_ATOMS: atom_id res chain seq x y z
N PRO A 1 20.61 18.68 15.17
CA PRO A 1 19.85 17.41 15.25
C PRO A 1 18.98 17.21 14.00
N LEU A 2 19.04 16.03 13.36
CA LEU A 2 18.09 15.70 12.30
C LEU A 2 16.66 15.78 12.87
N ARG A 3 15.77 16.44 12.14
CA ARG A 3 14.36 16.58 12.49
C ARG A 3 13.58 15.55 11.69
N PRO A 4 13.09 14.44 12.30
CA PRO A 4 12.45 13.37 11.55
C PRO A 4 11.25 13.85 10.74
N ASP A 5 10.54 14.87 11.23
CA ASP A 5 9.44 15.51 10.53
C ASP A 5 9.85 16.25 9.24
N LEU A 6 11.11 16.66 9.11
CA LEU A 6 11.64 17.21 7.85
C LEU A 6 11.94 16.12 6.84
N ILE A 7 12.44 14.96 7.29
CA ILE A 7 12.70 13.81 6.42
C ILE A 7 11.39 13.34 5.79
N LEU A 8 10.33 13.16 6.60
CA LEU A 8 9.01 12.77 6.10
C LEU A 8 8.44 13.80 5.12
N LYS A 9 8.65 15.10 5.39
CA LYS A 9 8.22 16.14 4.46
C LYS A 9 8.94 16.03 3.11
N GLU A 10 10.26 15.84 3.12
CA GLU A 10 11.05 15.67 1.90
C GLU A 10 10.64 14.42 1.12
N GLU A 11 10.35 13.32 1.83
CA GLU A 11 9.80 12.10 1.26
C GLU A 11 8.44 12.34 0.59
N TYR A 12 7.49 12.98 1.26
CA TYR A 12 6.17 13.25 0.68
C TYR A 12 6.25 14.23 -0.49
N ASP A 13 7.15 15.22 -0.42
CA ASP A 13 7.42 16.12 -1.56
C ASP A 13 7.98 15.36 -2.76
N LEU A 14 8.86 14.37 -2.54
CA LEU A 14 9.39 13.49 -3.58
C LEU A 14 8.28 12.64 -4.21
N LEU A 15 7.46 11.99 -3.38
CA LEU A 15 6.37 11.14 -3.85
C LEU A 15 5.35 11.95 -4.65
N LEU A 16 4.98 13.14 -4.18
CA LEU A 16 4.08 14.03 -4.91
C LEU A 16 4.66 14.44 -6.27
N ARG A 17 5.98 14.66 -6.37
CA ARG A 17 6.66 14.90 -7.65
C ARG A 17 6.61 13.69 -8.57
N LEU A 18 6.72 12.47 -8.04
CA LEU A 18 6.58 11.24 -8.84
C LEU A 18 5.14 11.07 -9.36
N HIS A 19 4.13 11.31 -8.51
CA HIS A 19 2.74 11.30 -8.95
C HIS A 19 2.47 12.31 -10.07
N ARG A 20 3.17 13.45 -10.08
CA ARG A 20 3.05 14.50 -11.09
C ARG A 20 4.13 14.43 -12.18
N PHE A 21 4.95 13.39 -12.19
CA PHE A 21 6.06 13.29 -13.13
C PHE A 21 5.52 13.30 -14.57
N PRO A 22 6.14 14.01 -15.53
CA PRO A 22 5.59 14.16 -16.87
C PRO A 22 5.76 12.92 -17.75
N LYS A 23 6.64 11.99 -17.36
CA LYS A 23 6.92 10.75 -18.10
C LYS A 23 6.33 9.55 -17.33
N PRO A 24 6.01 8.44 -18.02
CA PRO A 24 5.57 7.24 -17.35
C PRO A 24 6.66 6.72 -16.39
N VAL A 25 6.23 6.26 -15.22
CA VAL A 25 7.08 5.63 -14.21
C VAL A 25 6.70 4.16 -14.11
N ILE A 26 7.68 3.28 -14.26
CA ILE A 26 7.53 1.84 -14.07
C ILE A 26 8.27 1.45 -12.80
N VAL A 27 7.59 0.75 -11.89
CA VAL A 27 8.18 0.15 -10.69
C VAL A 27 8.21 -1.36 -10.86
N ILE A 28 9.39 -1.96 -10.73
CA ILE A 28 9.56 -3.41 -10.64
C ILE A 28 9.68 -3.75 -9.15
N ALA A 29 8.63 -4.32 -8.58
CA ALA A 29 8.53 -4.65 -7.16
C ALA A 29 8.99 -6.10 -6.89
N ASP A 30 10.20 -6.47 -7.31
CA ASP A 30 10.76 -7.82 -7.13
C ASP A 30 11.34 -8.01 -5.72
N GLY A 31 10.48 -8.35 -4.76
CA GLY A 31 10.86 -8.58 -3.36
C GLY A 31 10.02 -7.80 -2.36
N ILE A 32 10.61 -7.53 -1.19
CA ILE A 32 9.93 -6.81 -0.11
C ILE A 32 9.74 -5.34 -0.50
N THR A 33 8.49 -4.89 -0.57
CA THR A 33 8.10 -3.52 -0.88
C THR A 33 7.11 -3.05 0.20
N MET A 34 7.63 -2.38 1.23
CA MET A 34 6.86 -1.96 2.41
C MET A 34 7.08 -0.47 2.70
N GLY A 35 6.12 0.18 3.36
CA GLY A 35 6.18 1.59 3.74
C GLY A 35 6.54 2.51 2.57
N ALA A 36 7.66 3.23 2.69
CA ALA A 36 8.21 4.10 1.65
C ALA A 36 8.26 3.49 0.24
N GLY A 37 8.59 2.19 0.14
CA GLY A 37 8.62 1.49 -1.14
C GLY A 37 7.25 1.41 -1.82
N LEU A 38 6.17 1.33 -1.03
CA LEU A 38 4.80 1.40 -1.52
C LEU A 38 4.42 2.81 -1.95
N GLY A 39 4.97 3.85 -1.33
CA GLY A 39 4.84 5.23 -1.82
C GLY A 39 5.34 5.37 -3.25
N LEU A 40 6.52 4.79 -3.55
CA LEU A 40 7.08 4.78 -4.90
C LEU A 40 6.20 3.99 -5.87
N ALA A 41 5.75 2.80 -5.46
CA ALA A 41 4.86 1.97 -6.27
C ALA A 41 3.51 2.65 -6.55
N ALA A 42 2.92 3.33 -5.56
CA ALA A 42 1.64 4.01 -5.69
C ALA A 42 1.69 5.16 -6.71
N ALA A 43 2.85 5.81 -6.84
CA ALA A 43 3.11 6.89 -7.79
C ALA A 43 3.37 6.44 -9.24
N ALA A 44 3.62 5.16 -9.44
CA ALA A 44 3.93 4.58 -10.75
C ALA A 44 2.67 4.38 -11.60
N ASP A 45 2.85 4.45 -12.92
CA ASP A 45 1.80 4.12 -13.90
C ASP A 45 1.69 2.61 -14.11
N LEU A 46 2.81 1.90 -13.92
CA LEU A 46 2.92 0.46 -14.04
C LEU A 46 3.73 -0.08 -12.87
N VAL A 47 3.12 -0.95 -12.07
CA VAL A 47 3.76 -1.68 -10.98
C VAL A 47 3.80 -3.16 -11.34
N VAL A 48 4.99 -3.67 -11.59
CA VAL A 48 5.24 -5.06 -11.97
C VAL A 48 5.65 -5.85 -10.72
N ALA A 49 4.78 -6.73 -10.24
CA ALA A 49 5.06 -7.70 -9.20
C ALA A 49 5.66 -8.99 -9.80
N THR A 50 6.31 -9.77 -8.95
CA THR A 50 6.80 -11.12 -9.24
C THR A 50 6.33 -12.11 -8.19
N GLU A 51 6.64 -13.40 -8.36
CA GLU A 51 6.42 -14.40 -7.33
C GLU A 51 7.19 -14.13 -6.01
N ARG A 52 8.16 -13.21 -6.03
CA ARG A 52 8.95 -12.81 -4.85
C ARG A 52 8.40 -11.56 -4.16
N THR A 53 7.47 -10.85 -4.78
CA THR A 53 6.88 -9.63 -4.21
C THR A 53 6.22 -9.91 -2.88
N ARG A 54 6.55 -9.09 -1.87
CA ARG A 54 5.90 -9.08 -0.56
C ARG A 54 5.57 -7.63 -0.21
N MET A 55 4.28 -7.28 -0.22
CA MET A 55 3.80 -5.91 -0.02
C MET A 55 2.99 -5.78 1.27
N SER A 56 3.30 -4.78 2.07
CA SER A 56 2.58 -4.50 3.31
C SER A 56 2.82 -3.09 3.83
N MET A 57 1.87 -2.56 4.60
CA MET A 57 2.02 -1.37 5.44
C MET A 57 2.11 -1.81 6.93
N PRO A 58 3.28 -2.26 7.42
CA PRO A 58 3.44 -2.82 8.76
C PRO A 58 3.63 -1.75 9.86
N GLU A 59 3.44 -0.46 9.55
CA GLU A 59 3.81 0.68 10.40
C GLU A 59 3.14 0.65 11.78
N THR A 60 1.89 0.20 11.86
CA THR A 60 1.13 0.08 13.13
C THR A 60 1.81 -0.85 14.13
N ARG A 61 2.65 -1.79 13.65
CA ARG A 61 3.43 -2.72 14.47
C ARG A 61 4.60 -2.07 15.18
N ILE A 62 5.15 -0.99 14.62
CA ILE A 62 6.23 -0.19 15.22
C ILE A 62 5.69 1.08 15.91
N GLY A 63 4.37 1.17 16.10
CA GLY A 63 3.75 2.36 16.68
C GLY A 63 3.67 3.56 15.72
N PHE A 64 3.85 3.34 14.42
CA PHE A 64 3.71 4.35 13.38
C PHE A 64 2.39 4.18 12.61
N ILE A 65 2.07 5.10 11.70
CA ILE A 65 0.86 5.04 10.86
C ILE A 65 1.24 4.67 9.43
N PRO A 66 0.38 3.97 8.67
CA PRO A 66 0.50 3.93 7.23
C PRO A 66 0.51 5.36 6.69
N ASP A 67 1.54 5.70 5.94
CA ASP A 67 1.76 7.03 5.41
C ASP A 67 1.99 6.98 3.90
N VAL A 68 2.83 7.85 3.34
CA VAL A 68 3.17 7.88 1.90
C VAL A 68 1.95 7.95 0.96
N GLY A 69 0.91 8.65 1.41
CA GLY A 69 -0.35 8.85 0.73
C GLY A 69 -1.32 7.66 0.84
N SER A 70 -0.91 6.58 1.51
CA SER A 70 -1.63 5.30 1.51
C SER A 70 -3.01 5.39 2.12
N THR A 71 -3.20 6.27 3.09
CA THR A 71 -4.52 6.48 3.70
C THR A 71 -5.54 7.09 2.74
N GLY A 72 -5.10 7.65 1.61
CA GLY A 72 -5.97 8.09 0.51
C GLY A 72 -5.96 7.15 -0.68
N TRP A 73 -4.78 6.82 -1.23
CA TRP A 73 -4.70 6.07 -2.49
C TRP A 73 -5.22 4.64 -2.38
N MET A 74 -5.21 4.01 -1.20
CA MET A 74 -5.76 2.66 -1.02
C MET A 74 -7.25 2.61 -1.37
N PHE A 75 -8.04 3.65 -1.05
CA PHE A 75 -9.46 3.71 -1.43
C PHE A 75 -9.69 3.81 -2.95
N ALA A 76 -8.73 4.39 -3.67
CA ALA A 76 -8.81 4.50 -5.13
C ALA A 76 -8.40 3.20 -5.85
N LYS A 77 -7.62 2.32 -5.19
CA LYS A 77 -7.02 1.15 -5.82
C LYS A 77 -7.57 -0.19 -5.33
N CYS A 78 -7.95 -0.27 -4.06
CA CYS A 78 -8.30 -1.53 -3.42
C CYS A 78 -9.81 -1.80 -3.43
N PRO A 79 -10.23 -3.08 -3.39
CA PRO A 79 -11.62 -3.42 -3.16
C PRO A 79 -12.12 -2.92 -1.79
N PRO A 80 -13.46 -2.84 -1.58
CA PRO A 80 -14.03 -2.37 -0.32
C PRO A 80 -13.49 -3.10 0.92
N GLY A 81 -13.20 -2.35 1.98
CA GLY A 81 -12.70 -2.86 3.27
C GLY A 81 -11.19 -3.16 3.32
N TYR A 82 -10.51 -3.30 2.17
CA TYR A 82 -9.07 -3.54 2.14
C TYR A 82 -8.22 -2.38 2.68
N PRO A 83 -8.51 -1.09 2.41
CA PRO A 83 -7.74 0.00 3.00
C PRO A 83 -7.61 -0.11 4.52
N GLU A 84 -8.70 -0.47 5.20
CA GLU A 84 -8.78 -0.68 6.63
C GLU A 84 -8.11 -1.98 7.05
N TYR A 85 -8.42 -3.10 6.39
CA TYR A 85 -7.81 -4.39 6.71
C TYR A 85 -6.28 -4.32 6.62
N LEU A 86 -5.75 -3.79 5.51
CA LEU A 86 -4.32 -3.69 5.26
C LEU A 86 -3.66 -2.68 6.20
N GLY A 87 -4.21 -1.47 6.32
CA GLY A 87 -3.63 -0.41 7.13
C GLY A 87 -3.64 -0.70 8.64
N LEU A 88 -4.67 -1.37 9.15
CA LEU A 88 -4.76 -1.69 10.57
C LEU A 88 -3.94 -2.92 10.94
N THR A 89 -4.02 -3.98 10.13
CA THR A 89 -3.40 -5.26 10.48
C THR A 89 -1.96 -5.40 10.02
N GLY A 90 -1.53 -4.63 9.01
CA GLY A 90 -0.26 -4.84 8.33
C GLY A 90 -0.20 -6.20 7.65
N TYR A 91 -1.32 -6.66 7.06
CA TYR A 91 -1.37 -7.90 6.30
C TYR A 91 -0.35 -7.84 5.15
N GLU A 92 0.34 -8.95 4.92
CA GLU A 92 1.34 -9.05 3.87
C GLU A 92 0.75 -9.78 2.66
N MET A 93 0.71 -9.08 1.53
CA MET A 93 0.28 -9.63 0.25
C MET A 93 1.49 -10.19 -0.49
N VAL A 94 1.35 -11.38 -1.05
CA VAL A 94 2.44 -12.08 -1.76
C VAL A 94 2.11 -12.24 -3.24
N GLY A 95 3.05 -11.84 -4.10
CA GLY A 95 3.00 -12.00 -5.56
C GLY A 95 1.67 -11.58 -6.18
N ALA A 96 0.96 -12.55 -6.76
CA ALA A 96 -0.31 -12.32 -7.46
C ALA A 96 -1.39 -11.65 -6.60
N GLU A 97 -1.34 -11.82 -5.27
CA GLU A 97 -2.28 -11.16 -4.36
C GLU A 97 -2.13 -9.63 -4.34
N ALA A 98 -0.89 -9.13 -4.49
CA ALA A 98 -0.66 -7.69 -4.59
C ALA A 98 -1.34 -7.11 -5.84
N VAL A 99 -1.41 -7.87 -6.95
CA VAL A 99 -2.14 -7.46 -8.15
C VAL A 99 -3.65 -7.51 -7.91
N ARG A 100 -4.13 -8.62 -7.35
CA ARG A 100 -5.55 -8.83 -7.04
C ARG A 100 -6.15 -7.72 -6.16
N VAL A 101 -5.40 -7.26 -5.17
CA VAL A 101 -5.81 -6.23 -4.21
C VAL A 101 -5.53 -4.81 -4.70
N GLY A 102 -4.85 -4.64 -5.85
CA GLY A 102 -4.61 -3.33 -6.48
C GLY A 102 -3.33 -2.60 -6.07
N PHE A 103 -2.44 -3.25 -5.31
CA PHE A 103 -1.12 -2.71 -4.96
C PHE A 103 -0.11 -2.82 -6.12
N ALA A 104 -0.28 -3.80 -6.99
CA ALA A 104 0.44 -3.95 -8.23
C ALA A 104 -0.52 -3.97 -9.43
N THR A 105 -0.05 -3.62 -10.61
CA THR A 105 -0.87 -3.61 -11.83
C THR A 105 -0.68 -4.85 -12.68
N GLN A 106 0.52 -5.44 -12.67
CA GLN A 106 0.89 -6.59 -13.48
C GLN A 106 1.71 -7.59 -12.66
N LEU A 107 1.65 -8.86 -13.05
CA LEU A 107 2.50 -9.94 -12.51
C LEU A 107 3.40 -10.48 -13.62
N THR A 108 4.65 -10.77 -13.31
CA THR A 108 5.57 -11.49 -14.21
C THR A 108 6.47 -12.42 -13.41
N GLY A 109 6.99 -13.49 -14.02
CA GLY A 109 8.02 -14.30 -13.39
C GLY A 109 9.34 -13.53 -13.23
N SER A 110 9.98 -13.60 -12.06
CA SER A 110 11.25 -12.89 -11.79
C SER A 110 12.35 -13.22 -12.80
N SER A 111 12.33 -14.43 -13.37
CA SER A 111 13.26 -14.88 -14.41
C SER A 111 13.15 -14.10 -15.72
N ARG A 112 12.02 -13.43 -15.97
CA ARG A 112 11.75 -12.66 -17.19
C ARG A 112 12.17 -11.19 -17.08
N LEU A 113 12.47 -10.72 -15.87
CA LEU A 113 12.83 -9.32 -15.63
C LEU A 113 14.03 -8.83 -16.45
N PRO A 114 15.14 -9.58 -16.59
CA PRO A 114 16.28 -9.10 -17.40
C PRO A 114 15.91 -8.85 -18.87
N GLU A 115 15.11 -9.75 -19.45
CA GLU A 115 14.63 -9.61 -20.83
C GLU A 115 13.65 -8.42 -20.95
N MET A 116 12.73 -8.27 -20.00
CA MET A 116 11.79 -7.16 -19.95
C MET A 116 12.51 -5.80 -19.84
N ILE A 117 13.55 -5.71 -19.02
CA ILE A 117 14.39 -4.51 -18.87
C ILE A 117 15.13 -4.23 -20.19
N THR A 118 15.68 -5.25 -20.83
CA THR A 118 16.37 -5.11 -22.13
C THR A 118 15.43 -4.52 -23.20
N VAL A 119 14.17 -4.96 -23.23
CA VAL A 119 13.15 -4.41 -24.15
C VAL A 119 12.88 -2.93 -23.87
N LEU A 120 12.80 -2.53 -22.59
CA LEU A 120 12.61 -1.13 -22.21
C LEU A 120 13.82 -0.25 -22.56
N GLU A 121 15.04 -0.74 -22.32
CA GLU A 121 16.28 -0.04 -22.64
C GLU A 121 16.49 0.13 -24.15
N GLY A 122 16.04 -0.84 -24.94
CA GLY A 122 16.11 -0.81 -26.41
C GLY A 122 14.99 -0.03 -27.09
N TYR A 123 13.97 0.41 -26.36
CA TYR A 123 12.83 1.11 -26.94
C TYR A 123 13.23 2.49 -27.48
N SER A 124 12.98 2.72 -28.78
CA SER A 124 13.42 3.95 -29.49
C SER A 124 12.33 4.61 -30.35
N ASP A 125 11.13 4.03 -30.41
CA ASP A 125 10.03 4.47 -31.29
C ASP A 125 9.38 5.80 -30.87
N GLY A 126 9.84 6.38 -29.76
CA GLY A 126 9.34 7.65 -29.22
C GLY A 126 7.98 7.47 -28.54
N LEU A 127 7.86 7.94 -27.30
CA LEU A 127 6.61 7.81 -26.56
C LEU A 127 5.64 8.96 -26.86
N PRO A 128 4.32 8.72 -26.77
CA PRO A 128 3.31 9.77 -26.74
C PRO A 128 3.64 10.87 -25.72
N LEU A 129 3.27 12.11 -26.03
CA LEU A 129 3.48 13.26 -25.14
C LEU A 129 2.58 13.19 -23.89
N ILE A 130 1.43 12.53 -23.98
CA ILE A 130 0.51 12.35 -22.86
C ILE A 130 0.97 11.15 -22.03
N ARG A 131 1.31 11.38 -20.76
CA ARG A 131 1.85 10.35 -19.84
C ARG A 131 1.03 9.07 -19.82
N THR A 132 -0.29 9.17 -19.73
CA THR A 132 -1.19 8.01 -19.65
C THR A 132 -1.20 7.21 -20.94
N GLU A 133 -1.08 7.87 -22.10
CA GLU A 133 -0.96 7.19 -23.40
C GLU A 133 0.38 6.49 -23.53
N ALA A 134 1.47 7.14 -23.09
CA ALA A 134 2.80 6.54 -23.05
C ALA A 134 2.88 5.33 -22.11
N ALA A 135 2.27 5.42 -20.92
CA ALA A 135 2.17 4.29 -19.99
C ALA A 135 1.39 3.11 -20.60
N ARG A 136 0.28 3.39 -21.29
CA ARG A 136 -0.52 2.37 -21.99
C ARG A 136 0.29 1.70 -23.10
N GLU A 137 1.06 2.46 -23.86
CA GLU A 137 1.92 1.94 -24.91
C GLU A 137 3.03 1.03 -24.36
N LEU A 138 3.72 1.47 -23.30
CA LEU A 138 4.70 0.63 -22.61
C LEU A 138 4.08 -0.64 -22.02
N THR A 139 2.86 -0.55 -21.49
CA THR A 139 2.12 -1.72 -20.99
C THR A 139 1.81 -2.71 -22.12
N LEU A 140 1.43 -2.22 -23.30
CA LEU A 140 1.20 -3.07 -24.48
C LEU A 140 2.49 -3.69 -25.02
N LEU A 141 3.57 -2.91 -25.07
CA LEU A 141 4.91 -3.40 -25.44
C LEU A 141 5.31 -4.59 -24.56
N LEU A 142 5.04 -4.49 -23.26
CA LEU A 142 5.41 -5.50 -22.28
C LEU A 142 4.35 -6.60 -22.08
N SER A 143 3.24 -6.60 -22.81
CA SER A 143 2.11 -7.49 -22.50
C SER A 143 2.44 -8.98 -22.58
N SER A 144 3.41 -9.35 -23.43
CA SER A 144 3.89 -10.75 -23.53
C SER A 144 4.64 -11.21 -22.28
N PHE A 145 5.12 -10.28 -21.45
CA PHE A 145 5.80 -10.55 -20.18
C PHE A 145 4.85 -10.86 -19.04
N PHE A 146 3.60 -10.41 -19.13
CA PHE A 146 2.67 -10.45 -18.00
C PHE A 146 1.85 -11.75 -17.93
N GLU A 147 1.57 -12.15 -16.69
CA GLU A 147 0.66 -13.23 -16.36
C GLU A 147 -0.77 -12.69 -16.25
N ASN A 148 -1.68 -13.25 -17.04
CA ASN A 148 -3.09 -12.81 -17.06
C ASN A 148 -3.97 -13.59 -16.08
N ASN A 149 -3.49 -14.70 -15.52
CA ASN A 149 -4.26 -15.55 -14.63
C ASN A 149 -3.98 -15.22 -13.16
N ILE A 150 -4.49 -14.07 -12.71
CA ILE A 150 -4.43 -13.69 -11.30
C ILE A 150 -5.50 -14.48 -10.52
N PRO A 151 -5.12 -15.28 -9.51
CA PRO A 151 -6.09 -16.08 -8.77
C PRO A 151 -7.13 -15.20 -8.08
N VAL A 152 -8.41 -15.54 -8.23
CA VAL A 152 -9.50 -14.87 -7.51
C VAL A 152 -9.61 -15.46 -6.09
N ARG A 153 -9.93 -14.62 -5.10
CA ARG A 153 -10.17 -15.04 -3.70
C ARG A 153 -11.49 -14.45 -3.17
N THR A 154 -12.59 -14.75 -3.85
CA THR A 154 -13.91 -14.20 -3.55
C THR A 154 -14.30 -14.35 -2.08
N GLU A 155 -14.03 -15.51 -1.46
CA GLU A 155 -14.35 -15.71 -0.04
C GLU A 155 -13.59 -14.77 0.90
N MET A 156 -12.33 -14.42 0.58
CA MET A 156 -11.56 -13.45 1.34
C MET A 156 -12.04 -12.03 1.05
N ASP A 157 -12.39 -11.73 -0.20
CA ASP A 157 -12.89 -10.41 -0.60
C ASP A 157 -14.23 -10.09 0.07
N ASP A 158 -15.15 -11.05 0.06
CA ASP A 158 -16.45 -10.95 0.74
C ASP A 158 -16.26 -10.82 2.25
N TRP A 159 -15.30 -11.56 2.83
CA TRP A 159 -14.96 -11.46 4.23
C TRP A 159 -14.42 -10.07 4.60
N VAL A 160 -13.44 -9.54 3.86
CA VAL A 160 -12.87 -8.20 4.10
C VAL A 160 -13.97 -7.15 3.99
N ALA A 161 -14.78 -7.19 2.93
CA ALA A 161 -15.88 -6.26 2.73
C ALA A 161 -16.89 -6.32 3.88
N THR A 162 -17.25 -7.52 4.34
CA THR A 162 -18.24 -7.72 5.41
C THR A 162 -17.79 -7.12 6.74
N TYR A 163 -16.52 -7.30 7.13
CA TYR A 163 -16.07 -6.97 8.48
C TYR A 163 -15.33 -5.63 8.60
N PHE A 164 -14.83 -5.07 7.51
CA PHE A 164 -14.01 -3.85 7.54
C PHE A 164 -14.62 -2.66 6.82
N ALA A 165 -15.37 -2.89 5.74
CA ALA A 165 -15.98 -1.79 4.98
C ALA A 165 -17.04 -1.07 5.83
N ASP A 166 -17.12 0.25 5.67
CA ASP A 166 -18.14 1.13 6.25
C ASP A 166 -18.26 1.10 7.79
N GLN A 167 -17.31 0.47 8.49
CA GLN A 167 -17.29 0.46 9.96
C GLN A 167 -16.84 1.82 10.50
N SER A 168 -17.54 2.32 11.52
CA SER A 168 -17.35 3.69 12.03
C SER A 168 -16.16 3.83 12.99
N SER A 169 -15.76 2.75 13.65
CA SER A 169 -14.72 2.75 14.67
C SER A 169 -14.01 1.40 14.77
N ILE A 170 -12.84 1.39 15.42
CA ILE A 170 -12.12 0.13 15.71
C ILE A 170 -12.96 -0.77 16.63
N THR A 171 -13.76 -0.19 17.52
CA THR A 171 -14.66 -0.93 18.39
C THR A 171 -15.76 -1.64 17.61
N ASP A 172 -16.28 -1.03 16.55
CA ASP A 172 -17.28 -1.66 15.67
C ASP A 172 -16.68 -2.78 14.83
N ILE A 173 -15.48 -2.55 14.25
CA ILE A 173 -14.72 -3.59 13.54
C ILE A 173 -14.52 -4.80 14.45
N MET A 174 -14.06 -4.58 15.68
CA MET A 174 -13.83 -5.66 16.65
C MET A 174 -15.14 -6.34 17.08
N ALA A 175 -16.23 -5.60 17.24
CA ALA A 175 -17.54 -6.16 17.56
C ALA A 175 -18.10 -7.01 16.41
N SER A 176 -17.94 -6.57 15.17
CA SER A 176 -18.32 -7.28 13.96
C SER A 176 -17.51 -8.57 13.80
N LEU A 177 -16.18 -8.49 13.93
CA LEU A 177 -15.28 -9.66 13.88
C LEU A 177 -15.53 -10.68 15.00
N ARG A 178 -16.06 -10.28 16.16
CA ARG A 178 -16.47 -11.24 17.21
C ARG A 178 -17.67 -12.09 16.82
N GLN A 179 -18.49 -11.61 15.88
CA GLN A 179 -19.64 -12.32 15.33
C GLN A 179 -19.27 -13.06 14.03
N CYS A 180 -17.96 -13.20 13.77
CA CYS A 180 -17.45 -13.79 12.55
C CYS A 180 -17.93 -15.23 12.34
N SER A 181 -18.55 -15.47 11.19
CA SER A 181 -19.14 -16.75 10.81
C SER A 181 -18.59 -17.33 9.51
N ILE A 182 -17.82 -16.53 8.76
CA ILE A 182 -17.12 -16.89 7.54
C ILE A 182 -15.62 -16.66 7.73
N GLN A 183 -14.76 -17.51 7.17
CA GLN A 183 -13.29 -17.42 7.32
C GLN A 183 -12.82 -17.24 8.77
N MET A 184 -13.30 -18.08 9.69
CA MET A 184 -13.02 -17.96 11.13
C MET A 184 -11.53 -17.87 11.48
N ASN A 185 -10.67 -18.58 10.72
CA ASN A 185 -9.22 -18.50 10.89
C ASN A 185 -8.69 -17.08 10.63
N LEU A 186 -9.16 -16.39 9.58
CA LEU A 186 -8.76 -15.02 9.28
C LEU A 186 -9.18 -14.06 10.39
N CYS A 187 -10.37 -14.25 10.96
CA CYS A 187 -10.85 -13.47 12.10
C CYS A 187 -9.94 -13.63 13.34
N GLU A 188 -9.54 -14.86 13.67
CA GLU A 188 -8.62 -15.08 14.78
C GLU A 188 -7.25 -14.42 14.54
N GLU A 189 -6.72 -14.53 13.31
CA GLU A 189 -5.46 -13.89 12.97
C GLU A 189 -5.53 -12.35 13.07
N VAL A 190 -6.68 -11.73 12.76
CA VAL A 190 -6.86 -10.28 12.94
C VAL A 190 -6.71 -9.90 14.40
N PHE A 191 -7.35 -10.62 15.33
CA PHE A 191 -7.23 -10.34 16.75
C PHE A 191 -5.79 -10.49 17.24
N GLN A 192 -5.09 -11.54 16.79
CA GLN A 192 -3.68 -11.75 17.13
C GLN A 192 -2.80 -10.62 16.59
N ARG A 193 -3.02 -10.19 15.34
CA ARG A 193 -2.31 -9.04 14.76
C ARG A 193 -2.61 -7.78 15.57
N LEU A 194 -3.86 -7.38 15.73
CA LEU A 194 -4.19 -6.14 16.46
C LEU A 194 -3.65 -6.11 17.89
N ALA A 195 -3.53 -7.26 18.56
CA ALA A 195 -2.93 -7.37 19.89
C ALA A 195 -1.42 -7.03 19.93
N ASP A 196 -0.67 -7.19 18.84
CA ASP A 196 0.76 -6.83 18.76
C ASP A 196 1.03 -5.50 18.02
N ARG A 197 0.02 -4.61 17.91
CA ARG A 197 0.14 -3.24 17.38
C ARG A 197 -0.05 -2.20 18.48
N SER A 198 0.44 -0.98 18.23
CA SER A 198 0.10 0.18 19.07
C SER A 198 -1.39 0.51 18.95
N PRO A 199 -2.15 0.57 20.07
CA PRO A 199 -3.53 1.02 20.04
C PRO A 199 -3.68 2.44 19.50
N THR A 200 -2.77 3.35 19.87
CA THR A 200 -2.77 4.74 19.36
C THR A 200 -2.58 4.78 17.85
N ALA A 201 -1.62 4.02 17.33
CA ALA A 201 -1.39 3.94 15.89
C ALA A 201 -2.62 3.38 15.15
N VAL A 202 -3.20 2.27 15.62
CA VAL A 202 -4.38 1.65 15.01
C VAL A 202 -5.55 2.62 14.94
N VAL A 203 -5.85 3.34 16.03
CA VAL A 203 -6.93 4.33 16.06
C VAL A 203 -6.64 5.49 15.10
N LEU A 204 -5.42 6.02 15.13
CA LEU A 204 -5.05 7.15 14.26
C LEU A 204 -5.06 6.75 12.78
N THR A 205 -4.63 5.53 12.45
CA THR A 205 -4.72 4.97 11.09
C THR A 205 -6.16 4.96 10.59
N LEU A 206 -7.11 4.43 11.39
CA LEU A 206 -8.52 4.42 10.99
C LEU A 206 -9.07 5.85 10.81
N MET A 207 -8.70 6.77 11.71
CA MET A 207 -9.10 8.17 11.59
C MET A 207 -8.56 8.83 10.31
N LEU A 208 -7.30 8.56 9.96
CA LEU A 208 -6.69 9.11 8.74
C LEU A 208 -7.29 8.50 7.49
N LEU A 209 -7.51 7.18 7.45
CA LEU A 209 -8.21 6.50 6.35
C LEU A 209 -9.56 7.16 6.07
N ARG A 210 -10.40 7.31 7.09
CA ARG A 210 -11.71 7.97 6.95
C ARG A 210 -11.61 9.44 6.59
N HIS A 211 -10.63 10.16 7.14
CA HIS A 211 -10.43 11.56 6.80
C HIS A 211 -10.03 11.73 5.34
N ASN A 212 -9.16 10.87 4.83
CA ASN A 212 -8.51 10.99 3.52
C ASN A 212 -9.25 10.30 2.38
N GLU A 213 -10.34 9.60 2.69
CA GLU A 213 -11.22 9.00 1.70
C GLU A 213 -11.67 10.05 0.66
N HIS A 214 -11.42 9.76 -0.62
CA HIS A 214 -11.73 10.64 -1.76
C HIS A 214 -11.09 12.05 -1.73
N ARG A 215 -10.06 12.29 -0.91
CA ARG A 215 -9.35 13.58 -0.88
C ARG A 215 -8.27 13.69 -1.97
N PRO A 216 -7.97 14.93 -2.43
CA PRO A 216 -6.79 15.18 -3.24
C PRO A 216 -5.51 14.76 -2.52
N LEU A 217 -4.58 14.15 -3.25
CA LEU A 217 -3.37 13.54 -2.68
C LEU A 217 -2.51 14.54 -1.87
N GLU A 218 -2.49 15.80 -2.25
CA GLU A 218 -1.78 16.86 -1.52
C GLU A 218 -2.37 17.09 -0.13
N GLU A 219 -3.69 16.99 0.01
CA GLU A 219 -4.36 17.08 1.31
C GLU A 219 -4.10 15.82 2.15
N VAL A 220 -4.05 14.65 1.51
CA VAL A 220 -3.71 13.37 2.14
C VAL A 220 -2.32 13.45 2.77
N PHE A 221 -1.30 13.85 2.00
CA PHE A 221 0.06 14.03 2.53
C PHE A 221 0.14 15.05 3.67
N GLN A 222 -0.65 16.13 3.61
CA GLN A 222 -0.70 17.10 4.70
C GLN A 222 -1.33 16.52 5.97
N ALA A 223 -2.39 15.71 5.84
CA ALA A 223 -3.04 15.05 6.96
C ALA A 223 -2.13 13.99 7.59
N GLU A 224 -1.49 13.15 6.77
CA GLU A 224 -0.52 12.15 7.22
C GLU A 224 0.67 12.82 7.92
N LEU A 225 1.23 13.91 7.36
CA LEU A 225 2.33 14.64 8.02
C LEU A 225 1.94 15.19 9.40
N ARG A 226 0.69 15.63 9.57
CA ARG A 226 0.19 16.05 10.90
C ARG A 226 0.09 14.86 11.85
N GLY A 227 -0.45 13.73 11.39
CA GLY A 227 -0.51 12.48 12.16
C GLY A 227 0.87 11.97 12.56
N ALA A 228 1.81 11.95 11.61
CA ALA A 228 3.19 11.54 11.84
C ALA A 228 3.89 12.44 12.88
N ARG A 229 3.73 13.77 12.79
CA ARG A 229 4.28 14.70 13.80
C ARG A 229 3.79 14.44 15.22
N PHE A 230 2.53 14.04 15.36
CA PHE A 230 1.97 13.62 16.64
C PHE A 230 2.62 12.31 17.11
N ILE A 231 2.67 11.30 16.25
CA ILE A 231 3.19 9.97 16.56
C ILE A 231 4.69 9.95 16.86
N LEU A 232 5.50 10.76 16.18
CA LEU A 232 6.97 10.80 16.35
C LEU A 232 7.41 11.06 17.80
N ASN A 233 6.56 11.68 18.62
CA ASN A 233 6.82 11.94 20.04
C ASN A 233 6.04 11.01 20.98
N HIS A 234 5.24 10.09 20.45
CA HIS A 234 4.41 9.17 21.24
C HIS A 234 5.24 7.98 21.76
N PRO A 235 5.07 7.56 23.03
CA PRO A 235 5.82 6.46 23.62
C PRO A 235 5.79 5.16 22.81
N ASP A 236 4.62 4.79 22.26
CA ASP A 236 4.47 3.57 21.46
C ASP A 236 5.36 3.55 20.20
N TYR A 237 5.59 4.70 19.56
CA TYR A 237 6.50 4.77 18.41
C TYR A 237 7.95 4.60 18.84
N VAL A 238 8.35 5.33 19.90
CA VAL A 238 9.72 5.25 20.43
C VAL A 238 10.05 3.83 20.88
N GLU A 239 9.14 3.19 21.62
CA GLU A 239 9.29 1.81 22.06
C GLU A 239 9.17 0.81 20.92
N GLY A 240 8.24 1.02 19.98
CA GLY A 240 8.06 0.15 18.82
C GLY A 240 9.30 0.08 17.94
N VAL A 241 9.92 1.24 17.66
CA VAL A 241 11.21 1.32 16.94
C VAL A 241 12.31 0.63 17.76
N ARG A 242 12.44 0.95 19.05
CA ARG A 242 13.47 0.37 19.92
C ARG A 242 13.35 -1.16 20.04
N ALA A 243 12.14 -1.70 20.11
CA ALA A 243 11.92 -3.13 20.34
C ALA A 243 12.01 -3.98 19.06
N ARG A 244 11.90 -3.37 17.88
CA ARG A 244 11.80 -4.11 16.60
C ARG A 244 12.95 -3.83 15.63
N LEU A 245 13.60 -2.67 15.73
CA LEU A 245 14.58 -2.21 14.76
C LEU A 245 15.98 -1.94 15.36
N LEU A 246 16.08 -1.83 16.68
CA LEU A 246 17.33 -1.59 17.42
C LEU A 246 17.63 -2.76 18.36
#